data_AF-Q873Q3-F1
#
_entry.id   AF-Q873Q3-F1
#
_cell.length_a   1.000
_cell.length_b   1.000
_cell.length_c   1.000
_cell.angle_alpha   90.00
_cell.angle_beta   90.00
_cell.angle_gamma   90.00
#
_symmetry.space_group_name_H-M   'P 1'
#
loop_
_entity.id
_entity.type
_entity.pdbx_description
1 polymer ?
#
loop_
_entity_poly.entity_id
_entity_poly.type
_entity_poly.pdbx_seq_one_letter_code
_entity_poly.pdbx_strand_id
1 'polypeptide(L)'
;DEMNMHVPQSLEAKAEIQQLCMVPLQIISPQSNKPVMGIVQDTLCGITKFTRRDTFMDKNMVMNLLMWVPNWDGNVPPPAIMKPKPLWTGKQILSLVIPKVNCITHHSTHPDDESTDISPGDTRVIVEDGELLAGIVCKKTVGAAAGGLVHVSWMEHGPEAAKALLNGCQTIVNYWLLHNGFSIGIGDTIADDATMAQINKIIASARDTVKQTIHTAQRGQLKAMTGMTLRETFEAQVNRALNEAVNKAGSAAAKSFKVPNNVKQMVVSGSKGSNINISQMSACVGQQNVEGKRIPFGFQYRSLPHFVKDDYSPESRGFVENSYLRGLSPQEFF
;
A
#
# COMPACT_ATOMS: atom_id res chain seq x y z
N ASP A 1 -0.02 4.45 -23.31
CA ASP A 1 1.16 5.34 -23.26
C ASP A 1 1.99 5.13 -24.50
N GLU A 2 2.43 6.22 -25.13
CA GLU A 2 3.35 6.21 -26.26
C GLU A 2 4.73 6.68 -25.77
N MET A 3 5.80 6.01 -26.21
CA MET A 3 7.17 6.37 -25.89
C MET A 3 7.99 6.54 -27.17
N ASN A 4 8.78 7.61 -27.23
CA ASN A 4 9.67 7.88 -28.36
C ASN A 4 11.01 7.17 -28.17
N MET A 5 11.60 6.71 -29.27
CA MET A 5 12.94 6.11 -29.30
C MET A 5 13.85 6.92 -30.21
N HIS A 6 15.04 7.25 -29.72
CA HIS A 6 16.05 7.99 -30.46
C HIS A 6 17.32 7.14 -30.57
N VAL A 7 17.87 7.03 -31.77
CA VAL A 7 19.07 6.21 -32.03
C VAL A 7 20.29 7.13 -32.22
N PRO A 8 21.33 7.06 -31.37
CA PRO A 8 22.53 7.87 -31.54
C PRO A 8 23.27 7.49 -32.84
N GLN A 9 23.69 8.49 -33.61
CA GLN A 9 24.32 8.30 -34.91
C GLN A 9 25.86 8.33 -34.84
N SER A 10 26.45 9.07 -33.90
CA SER A 10 27.91 9.13 -33.71
C SER A 10 28.37 8.19 -32.60
N LEU A 11 29.62 7.73 -32.70
CA LEU A 11 30.24 6.91 -31.65
C LEU A 11 30.40 7.69 -30.34
N GLU A 12 30.64 9.00 -30.42
CA GLU A 12 30.72 9.89 -29.26
C GLU A 12 29.37 9.95 -28.52
N ALA A 13 28.27 10.21 -29.23
CA ALA A 13 26.94 10.22 -28.63
C ALA A 13 26.54 8.84 -28.07
N LYS A 14 26.96 7.76 -28.73
CA LYS A 14 26.76 6.40 -28.22
C LYS A 14 27.49 6.20 -26.89
N ALA A 15 28.76 6.62 -26.80
CA ALA A 15 29.55 6.52 -25.57
C ALA A 15 28.96 7.39 -24.46
N GLU A 16 28.52 8.61 -24.76
CA GLU A 16 27.88 9.52 -23.81
C GLU A 16 26.62 8.90 -23.20
N ILE A 17 25.71 8.39 -24.03
CA ILE A 17 24.49 7.72 -23.54
C ILE A 17 24.86 6.49 -22.72
N GLN A 18 25.86 5.71 -23.14
CA GLN A 18 26.30 4.52 -22.44
C GLN A 18 26.90 4.81 -21.05
N GLN A 19 27.66 5.91 -20.91
CA GLN A 19 28.39 6.23 -19.68
C GLN A 19 27.66 7.19 -18.74
N LEU A 20 26.68 7.95 -19.24
CA LEU A 20 25.95 8.92 -18.42
C LEU A 20 24.47 8.55 -18.26
N CYS A 21 23.80 8.20 -19.36
CA CYS A 21 22.34 8.09 -19.40
C CYS A 21 21.81 6.65 -19.30
N MET A 22 22.68 5.65 -19.13
CA MET A 22 22.26 4.27 -19.00
C MET A 22 21.39 4.06 -17.76
N VAL A 23 20.30 3.31 -17.92
CA VAL A 23 19.28 3.07 -16.90
C VAL A 23 19.86 2.62 -15.54
N PRO A 24 20.84 1.68 -15.46
CA PRO A 24 21.44 1.28 -14.17
C PRO A 24 22.15 2.42 -13.43
N LEU A 25 22.72 3.39 -14.14
CA LEU A 25 23.37 4.57 -13.56
C LEU A 25 22.33 5.55 -12.98
N GLN A 26 21.11 5.50 -13.50
CA GLN A 26 19.98 6.37 -13.13
C GLN A 26 19.04 5.73 -12.10
N ILE A 27 19.44 4.62 -11.47
CA ILE A 27 18.64 3.97 -10.40
C ILE A 27 18.48 4.92 -9.21
N ILE A 28 19.52 5.64 -8.81
CA ILE A 28 19.48 6.67 -7.76
C ILE A 28 19.38 8.05 -8.40
N SER A 29 18.42 8.85 -7.93
CA SER A 29 18.29 10.24 -8.38
C SER A 29 18.89 11.22 -7.37
N PRO A 30 19.67 12.21 -7.83
CA PRO A 30 20.20 13.28 -6.98
C PRO A 30 19.11 14.24 -6.47
N GLN A 31 17.89 14.20 -7.01
CA GLN A 31 16.79 15.07 -6.57
C GLN A 31 16.43 14.84 -5.09
N SER A 32 16.51 13.59 -4.64
CA SER A 32 16.11 13.21 -3.27
C SER A 32 17.02 12.17 -2.63
N ASN A 33 18.21 11.96 -3.21
CA ASN A 33 19.24 11.03 -2.73
C ASN A 33 18.70 9.63 -2.39
N LYS A 34 17.79 9.13 -3.24
CA LYS A 34 17.14 7.83 -3.07
C LYS A 34 16.88 7.17 -4.42
N PRO A 35 16.63 5.85 -4.44
CA PRO A 35 16.27 5.16 -5.67
C PRO A 35 14.96 5.71 -6.26
N VAL A 36 14.91 5.85 -7.58
CA VAL A 36 13.67 6.12 -8.34
C VAL A 36 13.08 4.85 -8.93
N MET A 37 13.89 3.79 -9.03
CA MET A 37 13.49 2.46 -9.46
C MET A 37 13.41 1.52 -8.25
N GLY A 38 12.48 0.57 -8.31
CA GLY A 38 12.31 -0.46 -7.30
C GLY A 38 11.31 -1.51 -7.77
N ILE A 39 11.13 -2.55 -6.98
CA ILE A 39 10.16 -3.60 -7.28
C ILE A 39 8.73 -3.07 -7.10
N VAL A 40 7.88 -3.31 -8.10
CA VAL A 40 6.49 -2.80 -8.16
C VAL A 40 5.51 -3.91 -8.54
N GLN A 41 4.21 -3.61 -8.42
CA GLN A 41 3.10 -4.44 -8.92
C GLN A 41 3.20 -5.92 -8.47
N ASP A 42 3.12 -6.86 -9.40
CA ASP A 42 2.98 -8.29 -9.15
C ASP A 42 4.19 -8.86 -8.41
N THR A 43 5.41 -8.50 -8.84
CA THR A 43 6.63 -8.90 -8.15
C THR A 43 6.64 -8.37 -6.71
N LEU A 44 6.13 -7.15 -6.46
CA LEU A 44 6.06 -6.61 -5.10
C LEU A 44 5.01 -7.31 -4.24
N CYS A 45 3.87 -7.70 -4.81
CA CYS A 45 2.88 -8.49 -4.10
C CYS A 45 3.40 -9.91 -3.82
N GLY A 46 4.00 -10.52 -4.84
CA GLY A 46 4.57 -11.85 -4.82
C GLY A 46 5.70 -11.96 -3.80
N ILE A 47 6.64 -11.00 -3.76
CA ILE A 47 7.81 -11.08 -2.87
C ILE A 47 7.41 -11.02 -1.39
N THR A 48 6.37 -10.26 -1.05
CA THR A 48 5.80 -10.21 0.31
C THR A 48 5.15 -11.53 0.69
N LYS A 49 4.55 -12.27 -0.24
CA LYS A 49 4.01 -13.63 0.01
C LYS A 49 5.13 -14.67 0.04
N PHE A 50 6.08 -14.56 -0.87
CA PHE A 50 7.23 -15.44 -1.03
C PHE A 50 8.10 -15.47 0.22
N THR A 51 8.34 -14.30 0.83
CA THR A 51 9.22 -14.15 1.99
C THR A 51 8.52 -14.35 3.33
N ARG A 52 7.27 -14.82 3.39
CA ARG A 52 6.63 -15.15 4.67
C ARG A 52 7.25 -16.38 5.32
N ARG A 53 7.13 -16.48 6.65
CA ARG A 53 7.66 -17.59 7.46
C ARG A 53 7.00 -18.93 7.14
N ASP A 54 5.75 -18.92 6.70
CA ASP A 54 4.94 -20.09 6.35
C ASP A 54 5.13 -20.55 4.90
N THR A 55 5.93 -19.84 4.09
CA THR A 55 6.17 -20.19 2.68
C THR A 55 7.32 -21.19 2.55
N PHE A 56 6.95 -22.46 2.37
CA PHE A 56 7.86 -23.56 2.11
C PHE A 56 7.74 -24.07 0.67
N MET A 57 8.86 -24.51 0.11
CA MET A 57 8.95 -25.03 -1.25
C MET A 57 9.61 -26.40 -1.26
N ASP A 58 9.04 -27.27 -2.08
CA ASP A 58 9.57 -28.58 -2.38
C ASP A 58 10.80 -28.50 -3.29
N LYS A 59 11.63 -29.55 -3.24
CA LYS A 59 12.84 -29.69 -4.07
C LYS A 59 12.57 -29.43 -5.56
N ASN A 60 11.46 -29.93 -6.10
CA ASN A 60 11.12 -29.76 -7.52
C ASN A 60 10.89 -28.30 -7.90
N MET A 61 10.16 -27.55 -7.07
CA MET A 61 9.95 -26.11 -7.28
C MET A 61 11.26 -25.35 -7.15
N VAL A 62 12.07 -25.67 -6.14
CA VAL A 62 13.38 -25.04 -5.92
C VAL A 62 14.31 -25.25 -7.10
N MET A 63 14.43 -26.47 -7.62
CA MET A 63 15.26 -26.73 -8.80
C MET A 63 14.85 -25.87 -9.99
N ASN A 64 13.55 -25.73 -10.24
CA ASN A 64 13.05 -24.86 -11.32
C ASN A 64 13.34 -23.39 -11.06
N LEU A 65 13.19 -22.92 -9.81
CA LEU A 65 13.49 -21.53 -9.44
C LEU A 65 14.98 -21.20 -9.58
N LEU A 66 15.88 -22.13 -9.22
CA LEU A 66 17.33 -21.94 -9.32
C LEU A 66 17.79 -21.67 -10.77
N MET A 67 17.10 -22.23 -11.76
CA MET A 67 17.37 -21.94 -13.18
C MET A 67 17.14 -20.48 -13.56
N TRP A 68 16.37 -19.73 -12.76
CA TRP A 68 16.09 -18.30 -12.98
C TRP A 68 16.97 -17.36 -12.16
N VAL A 69 17.80 -17.90 -11.27
CA VAL A 69 18.76 -17.12 -10.48
C VAL A 69 19.90 -16.66 -11.42
N PRO A 70 20.14 -15.35 -11.55
CA PRO A 70 21.22 -14.86 -12.40
C PRO A 70 22.58 -15.27 -11.81
N ASN A 71 23.48 -15.77 -12.66
CA ASN A 71 24.84 -16.19 -12.30
C ASN A 71 24.90 -17.22 -11.16
N TRP A 72 23.92 -18.13 -11.10
CA TRP A 72 23.93 -19.23 -10.13
C TRP A 72 25.17 -20.11 -10.30
N ASP A 73 25.79 -20.46 -9.18
CA ASP A 73 27.04 -21.21 -9.08
C ASP A 73 26.88 -22.73 -9.31
N GLY A 74 25.64 -23.19 -9.53
CA GLY A 74 25.30 -24.60 -9.69
C GLY A 74 25.12 -25.35 -8.37
N ASN A 75 25.29 -24.69 -7.22
CA ASN A 75 25.16 -25.30 -5.92
C ASN A 75 23.74 -25.10 -5.37
N VAL A 76 23.06 -26.21 -5.12
CA VAL A 76 21.75 -26.17 -4.47
C VAL A 76 21.98 -25.93 -2.97
N PRO A 77 21.41 -24.86 -2.38
CA PRO A 77 21.60 -24.59 -0.96
C PRO A 77 20.99 -25.71 -0.10
N PRO A 78 21.49 -25.96 1.12
CA PRO A 78 20.89 -26.91 2.03
C PRO A 78 19.46 -26.44 2.42
N PRO A 79 18.48 -27.36 2.52
CA PRO A 79 17.12 -26.98 2.91
C PRO A 79 17.07 -26.53 4.37
N ALA A 80 16.23 -25.54 4.68
CA ALA A 80 15.96 -25.11 6.06
C ALA A 80 15.45 -26.25 6.95
N ILE A 81 14.63 -27.14 6.38
CA ILE A 81 14.08 -28.30 7.09
C ILE A 81 14.56 -29.56 6.38
N MET A 82 15.28 -30.42 7.10
CA MET A 82 15.82 -31.68 6.55
C MET A 82 14.87 -32.87 6.70
N LYS A 83 14.14 -32.95 7.82
CA LYS A 83 13.20 -34.03 8.14
C LYS A 83 11.84 -33.44 8.55
N PRO A 84 10.70 -34.10 8.23
CA PRO A 84 10.58 -35.41 7.56
C PRO A 84 10.80 -35.34 6.04
N LYS A 85 10.68 -34.17 5.43
CA LYS A 85 10.90 -33.91 4.00
C LYS A 85 11.81 -32.69 3.85
N PRO A 86 12.74 -32.67 2.88
CA PRO A 86 13.56 -31.50 2.60
C PRO A 86 12.69 -30.34 2.07
N LEU A 87 12.65 -29.23 2.81
CA LEU A 87 11.91 -28.03 2.46
C LEU A 87 12.80 -26.78 2.55
N TRP A 88 12.68 -25.91 1.55
CA TRP A 88 13.35 -24.62 1.48
C TRP A 88 12.37 -23.50 1.77
N THR A 89 12.86 -22.38 2.30
CA THR A 89 12.05 -21.18 2.51
C THR A 89 12.20 -20.20 1.36
N GLY A 90 11.21 -19.33 1.16
CA GLY A 90 11.34 -18.25 0.17
C GLY A 90 12.47 -17.27 0.51
N LYS A 91 12.74 -17.05 1.80
CA LYS A 91 13.87 -16.21 2.22
C LYS A 91 15.22 -16.77 1.78
N GLN A 92 15.43 -18.08 1.92
CA GLN A 92 16.64 -18.75 1.44
C GLN A 92 16.85 -18.59 -0.06
N ILE A 93 15.80 -18.80 -0.86
CA ILE A 93 15.91 -18.69 -2.31
C ILE A 93 16.12 -17.23 -2.74
N LEU A 94 15.47 -16.27 -2.08
CA LEU A 94 15.67 -14.85 -2.36
C LEU A 94 17.12 -14.41 -2.06
N SER A 95 17.72 -14.97 -1.01
CA SER A 95 19.11 -14.66 -0.59
C SER A 95 20.12 -14.92 -1.70
N LEU A 96 19.89 -15.90 -2.57
CA LEU A 96 20.77 -16.21 -3.70
C LEU A 96 20.88 -15.07 -4.73
N VAL A 97 19.93 -14.14 -4.73
CA VAL A 97 19.92 -12.97 -5.63
C VAL A 97 20.52 -11.74 -4.96
N ILE A 98 20.54 -11.71 -3.63
CA ILE A 98 20.97 -10.53 -2.88
C ILE A 98 22.50 -10.47 -2.94
N PRO A 99 23.11 -9.35 -3.38
CA PRO A 99 24.56 -9.18 -3.31
C PRO A 99 25.02 -9.19 -1.84
N LYS A 100 26.32 -9.39 -1.59
CA LYS A 100 26.88 -9.43 -0.24
C LYS A 100 26.82 -8.07 0.46
N VAL A 101 25.64 -7.73 0.99
CA VAL A 101 25.31 -6.45 1.62
C VAL A 101 24.70 -6.68 2.99
N ASN A 102 24.84 -5.67 3.84
CA ASN A 102 24.20 -5.64 5.15
C ASN A 102 23.09 -4.58 5.15
N CYS A 103 21.86 -4.98 5.48
CA CYS A 103 20.73 -4.07 5.47
C CYS A 103 19.71 -4.44 6.54
N ILE A 104 19.35 -3.47 7.38
CA ILE A 104 18.29 -3.62 8.38
C ILE A 104 17.16 -2.65 8.01
N THR A 105 15.97 -3.20 7.77
CA THR A 105 14.77 -2.42 7.47
C THR A 105 13.56 -2.96 8.25
N HIS A 106 12.44 -2.25 8.17
CA HIS A 106 11.20 -2.66 8.82
C HIS A 106 10.09 -2.87 7.79
N HIS A 107 9.27 -3.87 8.04
CA HIS A 107 8.05 -4.13 7.29
C HIS A 107 7.03 -3.00 7.50
N SER A 108 6.07 -2.86 6.59
CA SER A 108 5.03 -1.83 6.66
C SER A 108 4.19 -1.88 7.94
N THR A 109 4.00 -3.07 8.52
CA THR A 109 3.20 -3.32 9.73
C THR A 109 4.05 -3.60 10.98
N HIS A 110 5.32 -3.22 10.98
CA HIS A 110 6.14 -3.31 12.19
C HIS A 110 5.55 -2.40 13.28
N PRO A 111 5.25 -2.94 14.47
CA PRO A 111 4.68 -2.14 15.56
C PRO A 111 5.78 -1.29 16.24
N ASP A 112 5.42 -0.06 16.62
CA ASP A 112 6.39 0.95 17.09
C ASP A 112 7.02 0.61 18.46
N ASP A 113 6.37 -0.25 19.24
CA ASP A 113 6.79 -0.69 20.57
C ASP A 113 7.72 -1.92 20.54
N GLU A 114 7.97 -2.50 19.36
CA GLU A 114 8.76 -3.72 19.20
C GLU A 114 10.19 -3.41 18.74
N SER A 115 11.16 -3.61 19.63
CA SER A 115 12.58 -3.41 19.33
C SER A 115 13.40 -4.71 19.30
N THR A 116 12.77 -5.86 19.53
CA THR A 116 13.45 -7.15 19.61
C THR A 116 14.02 -7.59 18.26
N ASP A 117 15.19 -8.24 18.28
CA ASP A 117 15.78 -8.81 17.06
C ASP A 117 14.94 -9.98 16.50
N ILE A 118 14.33 -10.77 17.39
CA ILE A 118 13.42 -11.87 17.03
C ILE A 118 12.00 -11.35 16.99
N SER A 119 11.59 -10.80 15.85
CA SER A 119 10.24 -10.26 15.70
C SER A 119 9.16 -11.37 15.68
N PRO A 120 8.17 -11.37 16.61
CA PRO A 120 7.09 -12.36 16.59
C PRO A 120 6.31 -12.33 15.26
N GLY A 121 6.07 -11.11 14.75
CA GLY A 121 5.36 -10.85 13.50
C GLY A 121 6.20 -10.98 12.23
N ASP A 122 7.48 -11.35 12.32
CA ASP A 122 8.41 -11.40 11.19
C ASP A 122 8.50 -10.05 10.45
N THR A 123 8.53 -8.96 11.20
CA THR A 123 8.40 -7.59 10.69
C THR A 123 9.74 -6.86 10.59
N ARG A 124 10.76 -7.27 11.35
CA ARG A 124 12.11 -6.72 11.24
C ARG A 124 12.90 -7.47 10.18
N VAL A 125 13.26 -6.77 9.10
CA VAL A 125 13.97 -7.33 7.96
C VAL A 125 15.46 -7.18 8.17
N ILE A 126 16.17 -8.31 8.23
CA ILE A 126 17.61 -8.38 8.49
C ILE A 126 18.26 -9.12 7.35
N VAL A 127 19.12 -8.41 6.62
CA VAL A 127 20.01 -8.96 5.59
C VAL A 127 21.44 -8.82 6.10
N GLU A 128 22.17 -9.92 6.17
CA GLU A 128 23.56 -9.97 6.61
C GLU A 128 24.40 -10.79 5.64
N ASP A 129 25.52 -10.24 5.16
CA ASP A 129 26.38 -10.82 4.11
C ASP A 129 25.62 -11.33 2.87
N GLY A 130 24.54 -10.64 2.48
CA GLY A 130 23.66 -11.05 1.38
C GLY A 130 22.65 -12.16 1.70
N GLU A 131 22.57 -12.60 2.97
CA GLU A 131 21.57 -13.57 3.41
C GLU A 131 20.38 -12.89 4.11
N LEU A 132 19.15 -13.19 3.66
CA LEU A 132 17.92 -12.73 4.30
C LEU A 132 17.59 -13.63 5.49
N LEU A 133 18.04 -13.23 6.68
CA LEU A 133 17.89 -13.98 7.92
C LEU A 133 16.46 -13.92 8.48
N ALA A 134 15.86 -12.73 8.50
CA ALA A 134 14.55 -12.50 9.12
C ALA A 134 13.75 -11.42 8.38
N GLY A 135 12.44 -11.45 8.57
CA GLY A 135 11.52 -10.39 8.15
C GLY A 135 10.87 -10.57 6.77
N ILE A 136 9.68 -9.99 6.63
CA ILE A 136 8.91 -10.01 5.39
C ILE A 136 9.28 -8.81 4.50
N VAL A 137 9.73 -9.10 3.29
CA VAL A 137 10.13 -8.08 2.31
C VAL A 137 8.90 -7.35 1.77
N CYS A 138 8.93 -6.02 1.79
CA CYS A 138 7.85 -5.15 1.29
C CYS A 138 8.41 -3.94 0.53
N LYS A 139 7.52 -2.99 0.16
CA LYS A 139 7.89 -1.75 -0.52
C LYS A 139 8.98 -0.96 0.19
N LYS A 140 9.03 -0.99 1.53
CA LYS A 140 10.08 -0.30 2.31
C LYS A 140 11.47 -0.90 2.10
N THR A 141 11.56 -2.19 1.78
CA THR A 141 12.84 -2.89 1.60
C THR A 141 13.28 -2.88 0.14
N VAL A 142 12.42 -3.31 -0.80
CA VAL A 142 12.79 -3.49 -2.23
C VAL A 142 12.21 -2.44 -3.16
N GLY A 143 11.47 -1.47 -2.63
CA GLY A 143 10.96 -0.33 -3.40
C GLY A 143 11.94 0.84 -3.46
N ALA A 144 11.43 1.97 -3.95
CA ALA A 144 12.14 3.25 -4.06
C ALA A 144 12.30 3.99 -2.70
N ALA A 145 12.71 3.25 -1.66
CA ALA A 145 12.89 3.75 -0.30
C ALA A 145 14.36 4.14 -0.04
N ALA A 146 14.56 5.25 0.67
CA ALA A 146 15.89 5.62 1.15
C ALA A 146 16.37 4.60 2.19
N GLY A 147 17.54 4.03 1.96
CA GLY A 147 18.12 3.00 2.84
C GLY A 147 17.50 1.61 2.67
N GLY A 148 16.66 1.42 1.64
CA GLY A 148 16.21 0.10 1.24
C GLY A 148 17.33 -0.72 0.60
N LEU A 149 17.06 -2.01 0.39
CA LEU A 149 18.02 -2.97 -0.17
C LEU A 149 18.56 -2.56 -1.53
N VAL A 150 17.71 -1.98 -2.39
CA VAL A 150 18.12 -1.46 -3.72
C VAL A 150 19.09 -0.29 -3.56
N HIS A 151 18.86 0.57 -2.55
CA HIS A 151 19.72 1.72 -2.28
C HIS A 151 21.12 1.27 -1.83
N VAL A 152 21.15 0.38 -0.83
CA VAL A 152 22.41 -0.15 -0.26
C VAL A 152 23.19 -0.92 -1.31
N SER A 153 22.52 -1.79 -2.09
CA SER A 153 23.18 -2.58 -3.14
C SER A 153 23.84 -1.71 -4.21
N TRP A 154 23.21 -0.61 -4.59
CA TRP A 154 23.78 0.33 -5.55
C TRP A 154 25.00 1.07 -4.97
N MET A 155 24.94 1.46 -3.70
CA MET A 155 26.03 2.20 -3.04
C MET A 155 27.26 1.32 -2.75
N GLU A 156 27.07 0.06 -2.34
CA GLU A 156 28.17 -0.84 -1.97
C GLU A 156 28.77 -1.58 -3.16
N HIS A 157 27.95 -2.07 -4.10
CA HIS A 157 28.40 -2.92 -5.21
C HIS A 157 28.17 -2.30 -6.60
N GLY A 158 27.66 -1.08 -6.65
CA GLY A 158 27.48 -0.33 -7.89
C GLY A 158 26.20 -0.66 -8.68
N PRO A 159 26.05 -0.02 -9.85
CA PRO A 159 24.82 -0.03 -10.64
C PRO A 159 24.46 -1.42 -11.21
N GLU A 160 25.45 -2.20 -11.62
CA GLU A 160 25.23 -3.53 -12.22
C GLU A 160 24.73 -4.54 -11.18
N ALA A 161 25.20 -4.47 -9.94
CA ALA A 161 24.71 -5.32 -8.85
C ALA A 161 23.24 -5.00 -8.51
N ALA A 162 22.88 -3.71 -8.45
CA ALA A 162 21.50 -3.29 -8.26
C ALA A 162 20.58 -3.74 -9.41
N LYS A 163 21.07 -3.67 -10.66
CA LYS A 163 20.36 -4.21 -11.84
C LYS A 163 20.13 -5.71 -11.72
N ALA A 164 21.18 -6.47 -11.35
CA ALA A 164 21.09 -7.92 -11.17
C ALA A 164 20.10 -8.30 -10.07
N LEU A 165 20.12 -7.57 -8.94
CA LEU A 165 19.16 -7.74 -7.85
C LEU A 165 17.71 -7.56 -8.32
N LEU A 166 17.43 -6.45 -9.03
CA LEU A 166 16.08 -6.16 -9.54
C LEU A 166 15.61 -7.25 -10.52
N ASN A 167 16.47 -7.65 -11.45
CA ASN A 167 16.17 -8.68 -12.44
C ASN A 167 15.92 -10.04 -11.77
N GLY A 168 16.80 -10.48 -10.86
CA GLY A 168 16.67 -11.77 -10.18
C GLY A 168 15.44 -11.82 -9.28
N CYS A 169 15.10 -10.72 -8.60
CA CYS A 169 13.86 -10.64 -7.82
C CYS A 169 12.64 -10.82 -8.74
N GLN A 170 12.62 -10.16 -9.90
CA GLN A 170 11.52 -10.27 -10.86
C GLN A 170 11.39 -11.68 -11.43
N THR A 171 12.48 -12.30 -11.89
CA THR A 171 12.41 -13.63 -12.53
C THR A 171 11.96 -14.70 -11.56
N ILE A 172 12.55 -14.77 -10.37
CA ILE A 172 12.24 -15.80 -9.35
C ILE A 172 10.82 -15.61 -8.82
N VAL A 173 10.47 -14.39 -8.41
CA VAL A 173 9.17 -14.14 -7.79
C VAL A 173 8.04 -14.29 -8.81
N ASN A 174 8.21 -13.82 -10.04
CA ASN A 174 7.17 -13.98 -11.07
C ASN A 174 6.99 -15.46 -11.45
N TYR A 175 8.07 -16.23 -11.53
CA TYR A 175 7.97 -17.68 -11.78
C TYR A 175 7.25 -18.39 -10.63
N TRP A 176 7.57 -18.05 -9.38
CA TRP A 176 6.86 -18.59 -8.22
C TRP A 176 5.38 -18.16 -8.22
N LEU A 177 5.09 -16.90 -8.50
CA LEU A 177 3.74 -16.34 -8.50
C LEU A 177 2.88 -16.95 -9.61
N LEU A 178 3.46 -17.30 -10.76
CA LEU A 178 2.78 -18.02 -11.83
C LEU A 178 2.18 -19.35 -11.36
N HIS A 179 2.86 -20.05 -10.45
CA HIS A 179 2.42 -21.35 -9.93
C HIS A 179 1.57 -21.22 -8.66
N ASN A 180 1.83 -20.21 -7.82
CA ASN A 180 1.04 -19.97 -6.62
C ASN A 180 -0.32 -19.34 -6.94
N GLY A 181 -0.36 -18.46 -7.94
CA GLY A 181 -1.51 -17.64 -8.28
C GLY A 181 -1.74 -16.48 -7.30
N PHE A 182 -2.36 -15.42 -7.81
CA PHE A 182 -2.89 -14.31 -7.03
C PHE A 182 -4.10 -13.72 -7.77
N SER A 183 -5.18 -13.45 -7.04
CA SER A 183 -6.39 -12.88 -7.62
C SER A 183 -7.14 -12.10 -6.55
N ILE A 184 -8.07 -11.26 -6.98
CA ILE A 184 -8.96 -10.48 -6.13
C ILE A 184 -10.38 -10.73 -6.58
N GLY A 185 -11.29 -10.97 -5.64
CA GLY A 185 -12.71 -11.12 -5.92
C GLY A 185 -13.57 -10.16 -5.09
N ILE A 186 -14.88 -10.16 -5.36
CA ILE A 186 -15.84 -9.42 -4.54
C ILE A 186 -15.84 -9.92 -3.08
N GLY A 187 -15.53 -11.19 -2.85
CA GLY A 187 -15.39 -11.75 -1.50
C GLY A 187 -14.32 -11.07 -0.65
N ASP A 188 -13.31 -10.45 -1.27
CA ASP A 188 -12.25 -9.73 -0.56
C ASP A 188 -12.69 -8.34 -0.06
N THR A 189 -13.86 -7.84 -0.48
CA THR A 189 -14.42 -6.55 -0.04
C THR A 189 -15.56 -6.69 0.98
N ILE A 190 -15.99 -7.92 1.26
CA ILE A 190 -17.07 -8.20 2.22
C ILE A 190 -16.47 -8.21 3.64
N ALA A 191 -16.94 -7.31 4.49
CA ALA A 191 -16.66 -7.35 5.93
C ALA A 191 -17.68 -8.23 6.66
N ASP A 192 -17.31 -8.72 7.84
CA ASP A 192 -18.18 -9.51 8.72
C ASP A 192 -19.37 -8.67 9.25
N ASP A 193 -20.49 -9.34 9.51
CA ASP A 193 -21.73 -8.70 9.95
C ASP A 193 -21.55 -7.90 11.25
N ALA A 194 -20.73 -8.40 12.18
CA ALA A 194 -20.43 -7.70 13.43
C ALA A 194 -19.69 -6.38 13.17
N THR A 195 -18.69 -6.40 12.28
CA THR A 195 -18.00 -5.17 11.86
C THR A 195 -18.91 -4.23 11.07
N MET A 196 -19.80 -4.75 10.21
CA MET A 196 -20.78 -3.90 9.50
C MET A 196 -21.76 -3.22 10.47
N ALA A 197 -22.20 -3.92 11.52
CA ALA A 197 -23.01 -3.33 12.58
C ALA A 197 -22.24 -2.25 13.35
N GLN A 198 -20.95 -2.49 13.63
CA GLN A 198 -20.07 -1.49 14.24
C GLN A 198 -19.88 -0.26 13.34
N ILE A 199 -19.67 -0.44 12.04
CA ILE A 199 -19.53 0.64 11.06
C ILE A 199 -20.81 1.48 11.01
N ASN A 200 -21.98 0.84 10.90
CA ASN A 200 -23.27 1.53 10.91
C ASN A 200 -23.47 2.34 12.21
N LYS A 201 -23.03 1.81 13.35
CA LYS A 201 -23.08 2.52 14.65
C LYS A 201 -22.15 3.74 14.67
N ILE A 202 -20.95 3.64 14.10
CA ILE A 202 -19.99 4.76 13.98
C ILE A 202 -20.59 5.87 13.11
N ILE A 203 -21.17 5.52 11.96
CA ILE A 203 -21.80 6.47 11.04
C ILE A 203 -23.01 7.14 11.70
N ALA A 204 -23.87 6.38 12.38
CA ALA A 204 -25.02 6.91 13.11
C ALA A 204 -24.59 7.91 14.19
N SER A 205 -23.55 7.58 14.98
CA SER A 205 -22.99 8.48 16.00
C SER A 205 -22.45 9.79 15.38
N ALA A 206 -21.87 9.71 14.19
CA ALA A 206 -21.37 10.89 13.48
C ALA A 206 -22.52 11.77 12.99
N ARG A 207 -23.59 11.18 12.42
CA ARG A 207 -24.81 11.92 12.06
C ARG A 207 -25.42 12.64 13.25
N ASP A 208 -25.49 11.99 14.40
CA ASP A 208 -26.05 12.60 15.61
C ASP A 208 -25.18 13.76 16.13
N THR A 209 -23.86 13.63 16.03
CA THR A 209 -22.94 14.72 16.35
C THR A 209 -23.15 15.91 15.42
N VAL A 210 -23.30 15.68 14.11
CA VAL A 210 -23.58 16.75 13.13
C VAL A 210 -24.94 17.42 13.42
N LYS A 211 -25.99 16.64 13.74
CA LYS A 211 -27.30 17.19 14.13
C LYS A 211 -27.20 18.08 15.38
N GLN A 212 -26.42 17.67 16.38
CA GLN A 212 -26.19 18.49 17.57
C GLN A 212 -25.45 19.79 17.24
N THR A 213 -24.43 19.73 16.37
CA THR A 213 -23.73 20.92 15.89
C THR A 213 -24.66 21.87 15.12
N ILE A 214 -25.55 21.35 14.26
CA ILE A 214 -26.57 22.13 13.56
C ILE A 214 -27.50 22.83 14.56
N HIS A 215 -28.03 22.12 15.54
CA HIS A 215 -28.90 22.71 16.56
C HIS A 215 -28.19 23.77 17.41
N THR A 216 -26.92 23.56 17.73
CA THR A 216 -26.10 24.51 18.50
C THR A 216 -25.87 25.80 17.70
N ALA A 217 -25.61 25.67 16.40
CA ALA A 217 -25.47 26.78 15.47
C ALA A 217 -26.79 27.57 15.30
N GLN A 218 -27.92 26.87 15.15
CA GLN A 218 -29.25 27.49 15.03
C GLN A 218 -29.68 28.24 16.30
N ARG A 219 -29.24 27.79 17.48
CA ARG A 219 -29.48 28.48 18.77
C ARG A 219 -28.53 29.65 19.02
N GLY A 220 -27.60 29.94 18.10
CA GLY A 220 -26.60 31.00 18.27
C GLY A 220 -25.56 30.70 19.36
N GLN A 221 -25.42 29.44 19.78
CA GLN A 221 -24.52 29.01 20.86
C GLN A 221 -23.13 28.60 20.35
N LEU A 222 -22.94 28.53 19.03
CA LEU A 222 -21.67 28.18 18.42
C LEU A 222 -20.69 29.36 18.53
N LYS A 223 -19.51 29.12 19.11
CA LYS A 223 -18.43 30.12 19.16
C LYS A 223 -17.56 30.00 17.92
N ALA A 224 -17.27 31.12 17.28
CA ALA A 224 -16.36 31.18 16.14
C ALA A 224 -14.92 30.83 16.59
N MET A 225 -14.21 30.05 15.77
CA MET A 225 -12.78 29.79 15.95
C MET A 225 -11.97 31.01 15.48
N THR A 226 -10.77 31.19 16.05
CA THR A 226 -9.91 32.33 15.74
C THR A 226 -9.60 32.40 14.24
N GLY A 227 -9.84 33.57 13.63
CA GLY A 227 -9.58 33.78 12.19
C GLY A 227 -10.59 33.14 11.24
N MET A 228 -11.70 32.57 11.75
CA MET A 228 -12.76 31.97 10.94
C MET A 228 -14.09 32.67 11.19
N THR A 229 -14.93 32.77 10.17
CA THR A 229 -16.33 33.15 10.34
C THR A 229 -17.12 32.06 11.08
N LEU A 230 -18.30 32.41 11.59
CA LEU A 230 -19.18 31.43 12.25
C LEU A 230 -19.56 30.27 11.31
N ARG A 231 -19.81 30.56 10.03
CA ARG A 231 -20.13 29.55 9.02
C ARG A 231 -18.95 28.65 8.70
N GLU A 232 -17.76 29.22 8.54
CA GLU A 232 -16.54 28.43 8.31
C GLU A 232 -16.21 27.54 9.52
N THR A 233 -16.43 28.07 10.72
CA THR A 233 -16.27 27.31 11.97
C THR A 233 -17.21 26.11 12.00
N PHE A 234 -18.48 26.32 11.65
CA PHE A 234 -19.48 25.25 11.55
C PHE A 234 -19.07 24.18 10.52
N GLU A 235 -18.72 24.60 9.31
CA GLU A 235 -18.30 23.69 8.23
C GLU A 235 -17.03 22.91 8.60
N ALA A 236 -16.06 23.55 9.26
CA ALA A 236 -14.84 22.90 9.72
C ALA A 236 -15.13 21.82 10.79
N GLN A 237 -16.01 22.11 11.76
CA GLN A 237 -16.40 21.13 12.78
C GLN A 237 -17.14 19.93 12.18
N VAL A 238 -18.06 20.18 11.24
CA VAL A 238 -18.80 19.11 10.57
C VAL A 238 -17.87 18.25 9.71
N ASN A 239 -17.01 18.86 8.89
CA ASN A 239 -16.03 18.12 8.08
C ASN A 239 -15.09 17.28 8.94
N ARG A 240 -14.63 17.82 10.08
CA ARG A 240 -13.80 17.07 11.01
C ARG A 240 -14.52 15.84 11.56
N ALA A 241 -15.76 16.00 12.02
CA ALA A 241 -16.55 14.89 12.56
C ALA A 241 -16.81 13.79 11.52
N LEU A 242 -17.15 14.18 10.29
CA LEU A 242 -17.40 13.23 9.19
C LEU A 242 -16.12 12.51 8.75
N ASN A 243 -15.01 13.23 8.60
CA ASN A 243 -13.73 12.61 8.24
C ASN A 243 -13.21 11.66 9.34
N GLU A 244 -13.42 12.01 10.61
CA GLU A 244 -13.07 11.14 11.73
C GLU A 244 -13.90 9.85 11.72
N ALA A 245 -15.20 9.94 11.39
CA ALA A 245 -16.07 8.79 11.24
C ALA A 245 -15.61 7.85 10.12
N VAL A 246 -15.27 8.41 8.94
CA VAL A 246 -14.74 7.64 7.81
C VAL A 246 -13.44 6.92 8.19
N ASN A 247 -12.51 7.62 8.84
CA ASN A 247 -11.24 7.01 9.27
C ASN A 247 -11.44 5.89 10.31
N LYS A 248 -12.36 6.07 11.26
CA LYS A 248 -12.71 5.04 12.27
C LYS A 248 -13.38 3.83 11.62
N ALA A 249 -14.34 4.05 10.72
CA ALA A 249 -15.02 3.00 9.98
C ALA A 249 -14.04 2.20 9.10
N GLY A 250 -13.18 2.90 8.36
CA GLY A 250 -12.14 2.29 7.54
C GLY A 250 -11.13 1.48 8.34
N SER A 251 -10.72 1.99 9.50
CA SER A 251 -9.81 1.27 10.41
C SER A 251 -10.47 0.01 10.99
N ALA A 252 -11.76 0.04 11.30
CA ALA A 252 -12.51 -1.12 11.75
C ALA A 252 -12.58 -2.19 10.64
N ALA A 253 -12.90 -1.79 9.41
CA ALA A 253 -12.93 -2.69 8.25
C ALA A 253 -11.56 -3.33 7.96
N ALA A 254 -10.48 -2.54 7.96
CA ALA A 254 -9.13 -3.05 7.71
C ALA A 254 -8.64 -4.05 8.79
N LYS A 255 -9.08 -3.87 10.04
CA LYS A 255 -8.80 -4.79 11.15
C LYS A 255 -9.60 -6.09 11.05
N SER A 256 -10.86 -6.02 10.61
CA SER A 256 -11.73 -7.18 10.38
C SER A 256 -11.17 -8.15 9.34
N PHE A 257 -10.56 -7.62 8.28
CA PHE A 257 -10.02 -8.46 7.22
C PHE A 257 -8.93 -9.40 7.70
N LYS A 258 -9.15 -10.70 7.48
CA LYS A 258 -8.20 -11.77 7.79
C LYS A 258 -6.90 -11.57 7.00
N VAL A 259 -5.79 -12.09 7.54
CA VAL A 259 -4.47 -12.11 6.88
C VAL A 259 -4.48 -12.66 5.43
N PRO A 260 -5.25 -13.72 5.09
CA PRO A 260 -5.32 -14.21 3.71
C PRO A 260 -6.06 -13.30 2.71
N ASN A 261 -6.78 -12.26 3.14
CA ASN A 261 -7.54 -11.39 2.24
C ASN A 261 -6.64 -10.73 1.19
N ASN A 262 -7.00 -10.84 -0.09
CA ASN A 262 -6.12 -10.43 -1.19
C ASN A 262 -5.96 -8.90 -1.29
N VAL A 263 -7.03 -8.13 -1.03
CA VAL A 263 -6.97 -6.65 -0.98
C VAL A 263 -5.99 -6.22 0.10
N LYS A 264 -6.11 -6.78 1.30
CA LYS A 264 -5.23 -6.47 2.43
C LYS A 264 -3.77 -6.81 2.10
N GLN A 265 -3.52 -7.91 1.41
CA GLN A 265 -2.17 -8.29 0.97
C GLN A 265 -1.53 -7.27 0.03
N MET A 266 -2.27 -6.72 -0.93
CA MET A 266 -1.75 -5.68 -1.84
C MET A 266 -1.46 -4.37 -1.12
N VAL A 267 -2.31 -3.99 -0.16
CA VAL A 267 -2.10 -2.75 0.62
C VAL A 267 -0.91 -2.90 1.56
N VAL A 268 -0.76 -4.04 2.22
CA VAL A 268 0.35 -4.31 3.15
C VAL A 268 1.69 -4.44 2.41
N SER A 269 1.73 -5.13 1.26
CA SER A 269 2.94 -5.20 0.42
C SER A 269 3.32 -3.83 -0.16
N GLY A 270 2.32 -2.95 -0.35
CA GLY A 270 2.45 -1.65 -0.99
C GLY A 270 2.44 -1.72 -2.52
N SER A 271 1.96 -2.83 -3.10
CA SER A 271 1.88 -3.01 -4.56
C SER A 271 0.81 -2.12 -5.19
N LYS A 272 -0.40 -2.12 -4.63
CA LYS A 272 -1.51 -1.27 -5.09
C LYS A 272 -2.55 -1.08 -3.99
N GLY A 273 -3.15 0.11 -3.98
CA GLY A 273 -4.19 0.48 -3.03
C GLY A 273 -3.64 1.03 -1.72
N SER A 274 -4.56 1.50 -0.89
CA SER A 274 -4.33 2.10 0.42
C SER A 274 -5.44 1.69 1.39
N ASN A 275 -5.27 1.99 2.68
CA ASN A 275 -6.32 1.79 3.68
C ASN A 275 -7.61 2.56 3.35
N ILE A 276 -7.51 3.70 2.66
CA ILE A 276 -8.67 4.46 2.20
C ILE A 276 -9.46 3.65 1.16
N ASN A 277 -8.79 2.96 0.24
CA ASN A 277 -9.49 2.15 -0.75
C ASN A 277 -10.27 0.99 -0.10
N ILE A 278 -9.68 0.34 0.92
CA ILE A 278 -10.38 -0.68 1.73
C ILE A 278 -11.62 -0.08 2.39
N SER A 279 -11.47 1.11 2.99
CA SER A 279 -12.57 1.83 3.65
C SER A 279 -13.71 2.14 2.67
N GLN A 280 -13.40 2.67 1.48
CA GLN A 280 -14.41 3.09 0.52
C GLN A 280 -15.14 1.91 -0.14
N MET A 281 -14.43 0.80 -0.38
CA MET A 281 -15.04 -0.41 -0.95
C MET A 281 -15.95 -1.12 0.04
N SER A 282 -15.58 -1.14 1.33
CA SER A 282 -16.18 -2.06 2.31
C SER A 282 -17.03 -1.35 3.37
N ALA A 283 -16.65 -0.14 3.78
CA ALA A 283 -17.29 0.59 4.88
C ALA A 283 -18.18 1.75 4.40
N CYS A 284 -17.58 2.86 3.97
CA CYS A 284 -18.28 4.04 3.45
C CYS A 284 -17.35 4.86 2.56
N VAL A 285 -17.88 5.50 1.51
CA VAL A 285 -17.10 6.33 0.59
C VAL A 285 -16.66 7.64 1.26
N GLY A 286 -17.53 8.26 2.05
CA GLY A 286 -17.24 9.46 2.83
C GLY A 286 -17.67 10.77 2.17
N GLN A 287 -17.15 11.90 2.69
CA GLN A 287 -17.54 13.24 2.29
C GLN A 287 -16.97 13.63 0.92
N GLN A 288 -17.84 14.07 0.00
CA GLN A 288 -17.44 14.68 -1.28
C GLN A 288 -17.24 16.18 -1.12
N ASN A 289 -16.14 16.68 -1.68
CA ASN A 289 -15.77 18.09 -1.59
C ASN A 289 -15.55 18.68 -2.99
N VAL A 290 -16.03 19.91 -3.18
CA VAL A 290 -15.78 20.74 -4.37
C VAL A 290 -15.11 22.03 -3.90
N GLU A 291 -13.97 22.36 -4.50
CA GLU A 291 -13.15 23.54 -4.10
C GLU A 291 -12.82 23.58 -2.59
N GLY A 292 -12.58 22.40 -2.00
CA GLY A 292 -12.25 22.27 -0.58
C GLY A 292 -13.42 22.49 0.39
N LYS A 293 -14.66 22.63 -0.13
CA LYS A 293 -15.89 22.77 0.67
C LYS A 293 -16.82 21.60 0.39
N ARG A 294 -17.74 21.33 1.33
CA ARG A 294 -18.87 20.42 1.06
C ARG A 294 -19.72 20.95 -0.09
N ILE A 295 -20.46 20.07 -0.77
CA ILE A 295 -21.24 20.38 -1.97
C ILE A 295 -22.02 21.70 -1.78
N PRO A 296 -21.75 22.73 -2.60
CA PRO A 296 -22.38 24.04 -2.44
C PRO A 296 -23.88 23.98 -2.79
N PHE A 297 -24.61 25.01 -2.41
CA PHE A 297 -25.99 25.17 -2.84
C PHE A 297 -26.02 25.71 -4.27
N GLY A 298 -26.18 24.82 -5.24
CA GLY A 298 -26.33 25.18 -6.65
C GLY A 298 -27.73 25.71 -6.99
N PHE A 299 -28.76 25.25 -6.27
CA PHE A 299 -30.10 25.81 -6.34
C PHE A 299 -30.33 26.83 -5.23
N GLN A 300 -31.45 27.55 -5.30
CA GLN A 300 -31.84 28.54 -4.29
C GLN A 300 -31.90 27.91 -2.88
N TYR A 301 -30.84 28.11 -2.10
CA TYR A 301 -30.64 27.61 -0.73
C TYR A 301 -30.73 26.07 -0.57
N ARG A 302 -30.37 25.29 -1.59
CA ARG A 302 -30.31 23.82 -1.52
C ARG A 302 -29.36 23.23 -2.55
N SER A 303 -28.90 22.00 -2.31
CA SER A 303 -27.99 21.27 -3.20
C SER A 303 -28.70 20.61 -4.38
N LEU A 304 -29.79 19.89 -4.12
CA LEU A 304 -30.65 19.24 -5.12
C LEU A 304 -32.12 19.60 -4.92
N PRO A 305 -32.98 19.51 -5.95
CA PRO A 305 -34.42 19.78 -5.82
C PRO A 305 -35.13 18.83 -4.85
N HIS A 306 -34.54 17.66 -4.56
CA HIS A 306 -35.03 16.66 -3.62
C HIS A 306 -34.86 17.05 -2.15
N PHE A 307 -33.95 17.98 -1.85
CA PHE A 307 -33.69 18.43 -0.49
C PHE A 307 -34.50 19.68 -0.14
N VAL A 308 -34.78 19.83 1.15
CA VAL A 308 -35.42 21.03 1.70
C VAL A 308 -34.45 22.22 1.67
N LYS A 309 -34.99 23.44 1.73
CA LYS A 309 -34.18 24.65 1.79
C LYS A 309 -33.42 24.72 3.11
N ASP A 310 -32.21 25.28 3.05
CA ASP A 310 -31.29 25.45 4.18
C ASP A 310 -30.92 24.14 4.89
N ASP A 311 -30.88 23.03 4.15
CA ASP A 311 -30.48 21.73 4.69
C ASP A 311 -28.95 21.57 4.71
N TYR A 312 -28.38 21.67 5.92
CA TYR A 312 -26.94 21.49 6.19
C TYR A 312 -26.57 20.06 6.65
N SER A 313 -27.49 19.11 6.55
CA SER A 313 -27.26 17.71 6.90
C SER A 313 -26.12 17.08 6.07
N PRO A 314 -25.52 15.96 6.54
CA PRO A 314 -24.50 15.24 5.79
C PRO A 314 -24.98 14.82 4.39
N GLU A 315 -26.18 14.23 4.30
CA GLU A 315 -26.76 13.73 3.03
C GLU A 315 -26.95 14.83 2.00
N SER A 316 -27.56 15.95 2.39
CA SER A 316 -27.79 17.11 1.51
C SER A 316 -26.48 17.70 1.00
N ARG A 317 -25.41 17.61 1.78
CA ARG A 317 -24.12 18.25 1.51
C ARG A 317 -23.06 17.27 1.00
N GLY A 318 -23.46 16.12 0.47
CA GLY A 318 -22.58 15.19 -0.26
C GLY A 318 -21.77 14.23 0.60
N PHE A 319 -22.25 13.89 1.81
CA PHE A 319 -21.71 12.77 2.57
C PHE A 319 -22.29 11.46 2.05
N VAL A 320 -21.42 10.57 1.60
CA VAL A 320 -21.79 9.26 1.08
C VAL A 320 -21.61 8.21 2.17
N GLU A 321 -22.73 7.68 2.67
CA GLU A 321 -22.75 6.70 3.76
C GLU A 321 -22.51 5.28 3.25
N ASN A 322 -22.94 5.01 2.02
CA ASN A 322 -22.78 3.72 1.42
C ASN A 322 -21.33 3.46 0.97
N SER A 323 -20.99 2.19 0.87
CA SER A 323 -19.75 1.71 0.25
C SER A 323 -20.00 1.33 -1.20
N TYR A 324 -18.93 1.20 -1.99
CA TYR A 324 -19.06 0.72 -3.36
C TYR A 324 -19.68 -0.69 -3.46
N LEU A 325 -19.49 -1.53 -2.43
CA LEU A 325 -20.12 -2.84 -2.37
C LEU A 325 -21.64 -2.76 -2.17
N ARG A 326 -22.12 -1.82 -1.34
CA ARG A 326 -23.57 -1.62 -1.12
C ARG A 326 -24.25 -0.92 -2.30
N GLY A 327 -23.50 -0.11 -3.03
CA GLY A 327 -24.02 0.74 -4.10
C GLY A 327 -24.47 2.10 -3.57
N LEU A 328 -24.46 3.09 -4.45
CA LEU A 328 -24.76 4.49 -4.13
C LEU A 328 -26.23 4.80 -4.41
N SER A 329 -26.83 5.65 -3.58
CA SER A 329 -28.13 6.24 -3.91
C SER A 329 -27.99 7.24 -5.08
N PRO A 330 -29.07 7.57 -5.80
CA PRO A 330 -29.01 8.55 -6.88
C PRO A 330 -28.49 9.93 -6.46
N GLN A 331 -28.74 10.34 -5.20
CA GLN A 331 -28.23 11.60 -4.66
C GLN A 331 -26.75 11.52 -4.28
N GLU A 332 -26.27 10.36 -3.84
CA GLU A 332 -24.85 10.12 -3.54
C GLU A 332 -24.01 9.95 -4.81
N PHE A 333 -24.63 9.44 -5.88
CA PHE A 333 -23.98 9.23 -7.17
C PHE A 333 -23.74 10.53 -7.95
N PHE A 334 -24.67 11.50 -7.82
CA PHE A 334 -24.60 12.79 -8.50
C PHE A 334 -23.72 13.79 -7.75
#